data_AF-A0A6G3X0M8-F1
#
_entry.id   AF-A0A6G3X0M8-F1
#
_cell.length_a   1.000
_cell.length_b   1.000
_cell.length_c   1.000
_cell.angle_alpha   90.00
_cell.angle_beta   90.00
_cell.angle_gamma   90.00
#
_symmetry.space_group_name_H-M   'P 1'
#
loop_
_entity.id
_entity.type
_entity.pdbx_description
1 polymer ?
#
loop_
_entity_poly.entity_id
_entity_poly.type
_entity_poly.pdbx_seq_one_letter_code
_entity_poly.pdbx_strand_id
1 'polypeptide(L)'
;REALRERLPDYLVPAAVIPVDHWPLTVNGKLDRDALPEPEAAATPGGRAPATPQEEIVAHLFAEILEREQVGADDDFFALGGHSLLATRLASRIRAALDASLSVRDVFEAATVAAL
;
A
#
# COMPACT_ATOMS: atom_id res chain seq x y z
N ARG A 1 9.67 4.19 -9.15
CA ARG A 1 8.28 3.67 -9.30
C ARG A 1 7.50 4.46 -10.34
N GLU A 2 7.56 5.79 -10.34
CA GLU A 2 6.83 6.62 -11.32
C GLU A 2 7.07 6.25 -12.79
N ALA A 3 8.34 6.11 -13.19
CA ALA A 3 8.69 5.65 -14.54
C ALA A 3 8.15 4.24 -14.89
N LEU A 4 7.80 3.40 -13.90
CA LEU A 4 7.16 2.11 -14.14
C LEU A 4 5.65 2.25 -14.37
N ARG A 5 4.97 3.19 -13.69
CA ARG A 5 3.53 3.47 -13.89
C ARG A 5 3.24 3.97 -15.30
N GLU A 6 4.16 4.71 -15.91
CA GLU A 6 4.03 5.16 -17.30
C GLU A 6 4.10 4.00 -18.32
N ARG A 7 4.58 2.83 -17.91
CA ARG A 7 4.92 1.71 -18.83
C ARG A 7 4.25 0.40 -18.49
N LEU A 8 3.73 0.26 -17.28
CA LEU A 8 3.11 -0.95 -16.75
C LEU A 8 1.72 -0.61 -16.22
N PRO A 9 0.74 -1.50 -16.38
CA PRO A 9 -0.49 -1.46 -15.59
C PRO A 9 -0.17 -1.42 -14.09
N ASP A 10 -0.99 -0.72 -13.30
CA ASP A 10 -0.73 -0.48 -11.87
C ASP A 10 -0.50 -1.77 -11.07
N TYR A 11 -1.23 -2.85 -11.39
CA TYR A 11 -1.09 -4.14 -10.73
C TYR A 11 0.23 -4.87 -11.03
N LEU A 12 1.03 -4.39 -11.98
CA LEU A 12 2.38 -4.88 -12.28
C LEU A 12 3.48 -3.98 -11.72
N VAL A 13 3.14 -2.82 -11.13
CA VAL A 13 4.12 -1.94 -10.52
C VAL A 13 4.47 -2.49 -9.13
N PRO A 14 5.75 -2.83 -8.87
CA PRO A 14 6.15 -3.38 -7.57
C PRO A 14 5.80 -2.45 -6.41
N ALA A 15 5.35 -3.01 -5.29
CA ALA A 15 5.08 -2.27 -4.06
C ALA A 15 6.36 -1.64 -3.48
N ALA A 16 7.47 -2.38 -3.53
CA ALA A 16 8.79 -1.94 -3.07
C ALA A 16 9.86 -2.14 -4.17
N VAL A 17 10.87 -1.27 -4.18
CA VAL A 17 12.07 -1.40 -5.01
C VAL A 17 13.27 -1.18 -4.10
N ILE A 18 14.03 -2.25 -3.85
CA ILE A 18 15.13 -2.25 -2.88
C ILE A 18 16.46 -2.30 -3.65
N PRO A 19 17.35 -1.30 -3.49
CA PRO A 19 18.68 -1.38 -4.04
C PRO A 19 19.50 -2.43 -3.27
N VAL A 20 20.26 -3.24 -4.01
CA VAL A 20 21.21 -4.19 -3.43
C VAL A 20 22.60 -3.88 -3.99
N ASP A 21 23.62 -3.90 -3.13
CA ASP A 21 25.00 -3.66 -3.55
C ASP A 21 25.55 -4.82 -4.38
N HIS A 22 25.08 -6.03 -4.10
CA HIS A 22 25.44 -7.23 -4.83
C HIS A 22 24.25 -8.19 -4.89
N TRP A 23 24.21 -9.00 -5.95
CA TRP A 23 23.22 -10.06 -6.07
C TRP A 23 23.62 -11.25 -5.20
N PRO A 24 22.74 -11.74 -4.31
CA PRO A 24 23.01 -12.96 -3.57
C PRO A 24 22.98 -14.13 -4.55
N LEU A 25 24.08 -14.90 -4.62
CA LEU A 25 24.20 -16.03 -5.52
C LEU A 25 24.42 -17.32 -4.74
N THR A 26 23.79 -18.39 -5.18
CA THR A 26 24.09 -19.77 -4.77
C THR A 26 25.53 -20.15 -5.14
N VAL A 27 26.02 -21.26 -4.58
CA VAL A 27 27.35 -21.83 -4.92
C VAL A 27 27.54 -22.12 -6.42
N ASN A 28 26.45 -22.28 -7.18
CA ASN A 28 26.46 -22.52 -8.61
C ASN A 28 26.30 -21.24 -9.44
N GLY A 29 26.35 -20.05 -8.81
CA GLY A 29 26.24 -18.75 -9.48
C GLY A 29 24.82 -18.34 -9.91
N LYS A 30 23.79 -19.09 -9.51
CA LYS A 30 22.38 -18.69 -9.71
C LYS A 30 21.94 -17.74 -8.61
N LEU A 31 21.00 -16.82 -8.91
CA LEU A 31 20.35 -15.98 -7.91
C LEU A 31 19.78 -16.83 -6.76
N ASP A 32 20.19 -16.52 -5.54
CA ASP A 32 19.62 -17.06 -4.32
C ASP A 32 18.47 -16.15 -3.89
N ARG A 33 17.23 -16.61 -4.10
CA ARG A 33 16.04 -15.80 -3.84
C ARG A 33 15.69 -15.73 -2.35
N ASP A 34 16.09 -16.73 -1.58
CA ASP A 34 15.81 -16.81 -0.15
C ASP A 34 16.77 -15.91 0.65
N ALA A 35 17.92 -15.60 0.07
CA ALA A 35 18.88 -14.64 0.59
C ALA A 35 18.63 -13.19 0.14
N LEU A 36 17.57 -12.92 -0.62
CA LEU A 36 17.20 -11.54 -0.94
C LEU A 36 16.75 -10.81 0.34
N PRO A 37 17.08 -9.52 0.49
CA PRO A 37 16.59 -8.75 1.62
C PRO A 37 15.06 -8.70 1.60
N GLU A 38 14.46 -9.03 2.74
CA GLU A 38 13.06 -8.75 2.98
C GLU A 38 12.83 -7.24 2.83
N PRO A 39 11.76 -6.81 2.13
CA PRO A 39 11.32 -5.44 2.23
C PRO A 39 11.06 -5.15 3.70
N GLU A 40 11.83 -4.23 4.30
CA GLU A 40 11.41 -3.64 5.55
C GLU A 40 9.99 -3.15 5.32
N ALA A 41 9.03 -3.64 6.12
CA ALA A 41 7.69 -3.10 6.14
C ALA A 41 7.89 -1.63 6.44
N ALA A 42 7.79 -0.78 5.41
CA ALA A 42 8.29 0.57 5.48
C ALA A 42 7.82 1.16 6.80
N ALA A 43 8.76 1.50 7.68
CA ALA A 43 8.50 2.48 8.71
C ALA A 43 8.34 3.78 7.92
N THR A 44 7.20 3.93 7.25
CA THR A 44 6.84 5.17 6.58
C THR A 44 6.85 6.18 7.72
N PRO A 45 7.64 7.27 7.63
CA PRO A 45 7.44 8.37 8.54
C PRO A 45 5.96 8.71 8.40
N GLY A 46 5.18 8.44 9.47
CA GLY A 46 3.72 8.41 9.36
C GLY A 46 3.28 9.61 8.57
N GLY A 47 2.59 9.38 7.45
CA GLY A 47 2.02 10.46 6.66
C GLY A 47 1.29 11.44 7.58
N ARG A 48 1.07 12.68 7.13
CA ARG A 48 0.45 13.71 7.99
C ARG A 48 -0.74 13.11 8.74
N ALA A 49 -0.94 13.50 10.00
CA ALA A 49 -2.10 13.03 10.73
C ALA A 49 -3.39 13.34 9.94
N PRO A 50 -4.38 12.43 9.94
CA PRO A 50 -5.73 12.73 9.48
C PRO A 50 -6.22 14.04 10.09
N ALA A 51 -6.73 14.94 9.26
CA ALA A 51 -7.10 16.30 9.64
C ALA A 51 -8.62 16.54 9.58
N THR A 52 -9.38 15.60 9.03
CA THR A 52 -10.84 15.69 8.91
C THR A 52 -11.50 14.45 9.51
N PRO A 53 -12.77 14.54 9.97
CA PRO A 53 -13.51 13.37 10.45
C PRO A 53 -13.59 12.24 9.44
N GLN A 54 -13.67 12.56 8.15
CA GLN A 54 -13.66 11.56 7.07
C GLN A 54 -12.29 10.87 6.98
N GLU A 55 -11.20 11.64 6.97
CA GLU A 55 -9.84 11.06 6.96
C GLU A 55 -9.59 10.19 8.19
N GLU A 56 -10.07 10.57 9.38
CA GLU A 56 -9.95 9.77 10.60
C GLU A 56 -10.66 8.42 10.47
N ILE A 57 -11.88 8.42 9.93
CA ILE A 57 -12.64 7.18 9.69
C ILE A 57 -11.92 6.30 8.67
N VAL A 58 -11.46 6.86 7.55
CA VAL A 58 -10.78 6.09 6.50
C VAL A 58 -9.43 5.57 7.00
N ALA A 59 -8.64 6.37 7.73
CA ALA A 59 -7.38 5.96 8.34
C ALA A 59 -7.58 4.80 9.34
N HIS A 60 -8.63 4.87 10.15
CA HIS A 60 -8.97 3.79 11.07
C HIS A 60 -9.30 2.49 10.33
N LEU A 61 -10.08 2.57 9.26
CA LEU A 61 -10.41 1.41 8.41
C LEU A 61 -9.19 0.82 7.70
N PHE A 62 -8.24 1.67 7.26
CA PHE A 62 -6.95 1.22 6.75
C PHE A 62 -6.17 0.44 7.81
N ALA A 63 -6.02 1.02 9.00
CA ALA A 63 -5.27 0.43 10.10
C ALA A 63 -5.83 -0.95 10.50
N GLU A 64 -7.16 -1.08 10.61
CA GLU A 64 -7.81 -2.36 10.90
C GLU A 64 -7.56 -3.41 9.82
N ILE A 65 -7.66 -3.04 8.54
CA ILE A 65 -7.55 -3.99 7.42
C ILE A 65 -6.11 -4.41 7.17
N LEU A 66 -5.16 -3.52 7.41
CA LEU A 66 -3.73 -3.73 7.21
C LEU A 66 -3.02 -4.24 8.47
N GLU A 67 -3.77 -4.43 9.56
CA GLU A 67 -3.27 -4.86 10.87
C GLU A 67 -2.12 -3.97 11.38
N ARG A 68 -2.31 -2.65 11.28
CA ARG A 68 -1.35 -1.62 11.71
C ARG A 68 -1.90 -0.87 12.92
N GLU A 69 -0.99 -0.32 13.73
CA GLU A 69 -1.37 0.52 14.87
C GLU A 69 -1.98 1.85 14.40
N GLN A 70 -1.33 2.51 13.44
CA GLN A 70 -1.70 3.83 12.93
C GLN A 70 -1.40 3.92 11.43
N VAL A 71 -2.20 4.73 10.72
CA VAL A 71 -2.03 5.05 9.29
C VAL A 71 -2.22 6.56 9.12
N GLY A 72 -1.26 7.21 8.46
CA GLY A 72 -1.28 8.62 8.11
C GLY A 72 -2.13 8.91 6.88
N ALA A 73 -2.51 10.18 6.70
CA ALA A 73 -3.40 10.58 5.61
C ALA A 73 -2.77 10.37 4.23
N ASP A 74 -1.45 10.50 4.12
CA ASP A 74 -0.73 10.39 2.85
C ASP A 74 -0.12 8.99 2.63
N ASP A 75 -0.41 8.02 3.50
CA ASP A 75 0.11 6.67 3.38
C ASP A 75 -0.64 5.88 2.29
N ASP A 76 0.11 5.31 1.35
CA ASP A 76 -0.41 4.52 0.23
C ASP A 76 -0.79 3.10 0.68
N PHE A 77 -2.06 2.73 0.47
CA PHE A 77 -2.65 1.45 0.84
C PHE A 77 -1.84 0.25 0.34
N PHE A 78 -1.39 0.28 -0.91
CA PHE A 78 -0.66 -0.82 -1.53
C PHE A 78 0.81 -0.82 -1.12
N ALA A 79 1.39 0.34 -0.84
CA ALA A 79 2.72 0.45 -0.24
C ALA A 79 2.76 -0.13 1.18
N LEU A 80 1.65 -0.04 1.93
CA LEU A 80 1.52 -0.60 3.28
C LEU A 80 1.27 -2.11 3.32
N GLY A 81 1.13 -2.78 2.16
CA GLY A 81 0.86 -4.22 2.05
C GLY A 81 -0.57 -4.56 1.60
N GLY A 82 -1.36 -3.56 1.25
CA GLY A 82 -2.69 -3.74 0.67
C GLY A 82 -2.65 -4.49 -0.67
N HIS A 83 -3.69 -5.27 -0.94
CA HIS A 83 -3.88 -5.99 -2.20
C HIS A 83 -5.37 -6.07 -2.55
N SER A 84 -5.72 -6.58 -3.74
CA SER A 84 -7.08 -6.46 -4.31
C SER A 84 -8.21 -6.97 -3.41
N LEU A 85 -7.97 -8.06 -2.66
CA LEU A 85 -8.96 -8.60 -1.72
C LEU A 85 -9.17 -7.65 -0.53
N LEU A 86 -8.09 -7.09 0.01
CA LEU A 86 -8.17 -6.10 1.09
C LEU A 86 -8.79 -4.79 0.59
N ALA A 87 -8.45 -4.34 -0.62
CA ALA A 87 -9.07 -3.16 -1.25
C ALA A 87 -10.58 -3.34 -1.43
N THR A 88 -11.03 -4.55 -1.79
CA THR A 88 -12.45 -4.87 -1.90
C THR A 88 -13.17 -4.77 -0.56
N ARG A 89 -12.54 -5.29 0.50
CA ARG A 89 -13.06 -5.20 1.88
C ARG A 89 -13.10 -3.75 2.37
N LEU A 90 -12.03 -2.99 2.10
CA LEU A 90 -11.89 -1.58 2.45
C LEU A 90 -13.00 -0.75 1.80
N ALA A 91 -13.17 -0.88 0.47
CA ALA A 91 -14.22 -0.20 -0.25
C ALA A 91 -15.61 -0.50 0.34
N SER A 92 -15.88 -1.76 0.69
CA SER A 92 -17.15 -2.14 1.33
C SER A 92 -17.36 -1.51 2.70
N ARG A 93 -16.31 -1.38 3.51
CA ARG A 93 -16.41 -0.78 4.84
C ARG A 93 -16.55 0.73 4.79
N ILE A 94 -15.83 1.41 3.89
CA ILE A 94 -15.97 2.87 3.70
C ILE A 94 -17.40 3.21 3.25
N ARG A 95 -17.94 2.48 2.26
CA ARG A 95 -19.34 2.65 1.83
C ARG A 95 -20.32 2.55 3.00
N ALA A 96 -20.14 1.55 3.86
CA ALA A 96 -21.01 1.32 5.02
C ALA A 96 -20.85 2.41 6.10
N ALA A 97 -19.65 2.93 6.31
CA ALA A 97 -19.36 3.90 7.37
C ALA A 97 -19.74 5.33 6.98
N LEU A 98 -19.58 5.70 5.70
CA LEU A 98 -19.74 7.08 5.23
C LEU A 98 -20.97 7.27 4.31
N ASP A 99 -21.77 6.23 4.08
CA ASP A 99 -22.86 6.22 3.09
C ASP A 99 -22.39 6.68 1.69
N ALA A 100 -21.15 6.34 1.35
CA ALA A 100 -20.48 6.79 0.15
C ALA A 100 -20.71 5.85 -1.05
N SER A 101 -20.68 6.41 -2.26
CA SER A 101 -20.65 5.64 -3.51
C SER A 101 -19.20 5.38 -3.96
N LEU A 102 -18.49 4.50 -3.25
CA LEU A 102 -17.08 4.21 -3.49
C LEU A 102 -16.89 2.82 -4.09
N SER A 103 -16.24 2.71 -5.24
CA SER A 103 -15.93 1.46 -5.92
C SER A 103 -14.53 0.94 -5.54
N VAL A 104 -14.24 -0.33 -5.86
CA VAL A 104 -12.88 -0.87 -5.65
C VAL A 104 -11.87 -0.16 -6.56
N ARG A 105 -12.30 0.26 -7.76
CA ARG A 105 -11.47 1.03 -8.69
C ARG A 105 -10.99 2.34 -8.05
N ASP A 106 -11.85 3.02 -7.31
CA ASP A 106 -11.50 4.29 -6.67
C ASP A 106 -10.35 4.10 -5.66
N VAL A 107 -10.31 2.97 -4.94
CA VAL A 107 -9.18 2.62 -4.05
C VAL A 107 -7.88 2.43 -4.83
N PHE A 108 -7.94 1.93 -6.07
CA PHE A 108 -6.77 1.79 -6.93
C PHE A 108 -6.30 3.12 -7.51
N GLU A 109 -7.23 4.01 -7.87
CA GLU A 109 -6.93 5.32 -8.47
C GLU A 109 -6.51 6.37 -7.42
N ALA A 110 -7.05 6.27 -6.20
CA ALA A 110 -6.80 7.16 -5.07
C ALA A 110 -6.34 6.34 -3.84
N ALA A 111 -5.12 5.81 -3.89
CA ALA A 111 -4.66 4.81 -2.90
C ALA A 111 -4.30 5.35 -1.50
N THR A 112 -4.53 6.62 -1.18
CA THR A 112 -4.20 7.23 0.12
C THR A 112 -5.45 7.68 0.85
N VAL A 113 -5.42 7.70 2.18
CA VAL A 113 -6.53 8.21 3.03
C VAL A 113 -6.97 9.62 2.62
N ALA A 114 -6.03 10.52 2.31
CA ALA A 114 -6.29 11.90 1.90
C ALA A 114 -6.98 12.04 0.54
N ALA A 115 -6.92 11.01 -0.30
CA ALA A 115 -7.43 11.03 -1.66
C ALA A 115 -8.79 10.30 -1.78
N LEU A 116 -9.22 9.58 -0.75
CA LEU A 116 -10.50 8.85 -0.65
C LEU A 116 -11.54 9.62 0.15
#